data_AF-A0A9W6NGT5-F1
#
_entry.id   AF-A0A9W6NGT5-F1
#
_cell.length_a   1.000
_cell.length_b   1.000
_cell.length_c   1.000
_cell.angle_alpha   90.00
_cell.angle_beta   90.00
_cell.angle_gamma   90.00
#
_symmetry.space_group_name_H-M   'P 1'
#
loop_
_entity.id
_entity.type
_entity.pdbx_description
1 polymer ?
#
loop_
_entity_poly.entity_id
_entity_poly.type
_entity_poly.pdbx_seq_one_letter_code
_entity_poly.pdbx_strand_id
1 'polypeptide(L)' 'MSLHSNEAADHGNRLAISGLALEALADLLGHDGSEHHLSGAQVYGLACAVYAIGTSVRDQGAALCDIAEKGAAQ' A
#
# COMPACT_ATOMS: atom_id res chain seq x y z
N MET A 1 16.24 -11.66 -17.78
CA MET A 1 15.29 -10.73 -17.12
C MET A 1 16.09 -9.49 -16.75
N SER A 2 15.76 -8.31 -17.28
CA SER A 2 16.53 -7.09 -17.00
C SER A 2 16.38 -6.70 -15.52
N LEU A 3 17.42 -6.10 -14.92
CA LEU A 3 17.40 -5.67 -13.51
C LEU A 3 16.18 -4.78 -13.20
N HIS A 4 15.82 -3.89 -14.14
CA HIS A 4 14.67 -2.98 -14.01
C HIS A 4 13.32 -3.72 -13.97
N SER A 5 13.21 -4.88 -14.65
CA SER A 5 12.01 -5.72 -14.61
C SER A 5 11.82 -6.40 -13.25
N ASN A 6 12.90 -6.64 -12.50
CA ASN A 6 12.82 -7.25 -11.17
C ASN A 6 12.46 -6.20 -10.11
N GLU A 7 13.03 -4.99 -10.20
CA GLU A 7 12.70 -3.88 -9.31
C GLU A 7 11.24 -3.43 -9.47
N ALA A 8 10.76 -3.30 -10.71
CA ALA A 8 9.36 -2.98 -10.97
C ALA A 8 8.40 -4.04 -10.41
N ALA A 9 8.77 -5.33 -10.50
CA ALA A 9 7.99 -6.42 -9.94
C ALA A 9 7.95 -6.36 -8.39
N ASP A 10 9.06 -6.03 -7.74
CA ASP A 10 9.10 -5.86 -6.27
C ASP A 10 8.20 -4.71 -5.81
N HIS A 11 8.29 -3.55 -6.48
CA HIS A 11 7.40 -2.42 -6.19
C HIS A 11 5.93 -2.76 -6.44
N GLY A 12 5.62 -3.47 -7.52
CA GLY A 12 4.26 -3.96 -7.81
C GLY A 12 3.73 -4.91 -6.71
N ASN A 13 4.57 -5.84 -6.24
CA ASN A 13 4.20 -6.73 -5.12
C ASN A 13 3.92 -5.95 -3.85
N ARG A 14 4.76 -4.97 -3.51
CA ARG A 14 4.56 -4.14 -2.32
C ARG A 14 3.29 -3.29 -2.41
N LEU A 15 2.91 -2.83 -3.61
CA LEU A 15 1.64 -2.13 -3.83
C LEU A 15 0.45 -3.07 -3.62
N ALA A 16 0.53 -4.31 -4.13
CA ALA A 16 -0.51 -5.31 -3.91
C ALA A 16 -0.68 -5.64 -2.41
N ILE A 17 0.43 -5.82 -1.68
CA ILE A 17 0.41 -6.03 -0.22
C ILE A 17 -0.20 -4.82 0.50
N SER A 18 0.12 -3.61 0.07
CA SER A 18 -0.46 -2.38 0.62
C SER A 18 -1.98 -2.33 0.41
N GLY A 19 -2.46 -2.78 -0.75
CA GLY A 19 -3.89 -2.93 -1.04
C GLY A 19 -4.57 -3.93 -0.11
N LEU A 20 -4.00 -5.13 0.02
CA LEU A 20 -4.50 -6.16 0.95
C LEU A 20 -4.55 -5.67 2.41
N ALA A 21 -3.54 -4.90 2.82
CA ALA A 21 -3.54 -4.30 4.15
C ALA A 21 -4.68 -3.28 4.32
N LEU A 22 -4.97 -2.45 3.31
CA LEU A 22 -6.09 -1.51 3.36
C LEU A 22 -7.46 -2.22 3.41
N GLU A 23 -7.63 -3.32 2.68
CA GLU A 23 -8.84 -4.15 2.74
C GLU A 23 -9.08 -4.68 4.16
N ALA A 24 -8.03 -5.25 4.79
CA ALA A 24 -8.13 -5.73 6.16
C ALA A 24 -8.45 -4.61 7.17
N LEU A 25 -7.90 -3.40 6.97
CA LEU A 25 -8.24 -2.24 7.81
C LEU A 25 -9.68 -1.77 7.58
N ALA A 26 -10.19 -1.86 6.35
CA ALA A 26 -11.58 -1.54 6.04
C ALA A 26 -12.55 -2.52 6.72
N ASP A 27 -12.23 -3.81 6.72
CA ASP A 27 -12.99 -4.83 7.44
C ASP A 27 -13.04 -4.52 8.94
N LEU A 28 -11.90 -4.15 9.56
CA LEU A 28 -11.87 -3.73 10.97
C LEU A 28 -12.70 -2.46 11.26
N LEU A 29 -12.92 -1.61 10.26
CA LEU A 29 -13.79 -0.44 10.34
C LEU A 29 -15.27 -0.78 10.11
N GLY A 30 -15.61 -2.05 9.90
CA GLY A 30 -16.98 -2.52 9.68
C GLY A 30 -17.41 -2.48 8.22
N HIS A 31 -16.49 -2.48 7.26
CA HIS A 31 -16.83 -2.64 5.83
C HIS A 31 -17.59 -3.94 5.55
N ASP A 32 -17.29 -4.99 6.31
CA ASP A 32 -17.96 -6.30 6.28
C ASP A 32 -19.37 -6.29 6.91
N GLY A 33 -19.80 -5.14 7.45
CA GLY A 33 -21.07 -4.97 8.16
C GLY A 33 -21.03 -5.46 9.61
N SER A 34 -19.86 -5.86 10.13
CA SER A 34 -19.69 -6.27 11.52
C SER A 34 -19.34 -5.09 12.43
N GLU A 35 -19.89 -5.06 13.65
CA GLU A 35 -19.44 -4.12 14.68
C GLU A 35 -18.21 -4.67 15.42
N HIS A 36 -17.06 -4.02 15.24
CA HIS A 36 -15.79 -4.46 15.87
C HIS A 36 -15.48 -3.77 17.22
N HIS A 37 -16.39 -2.92 17.71
CA HIS A 37 -16.28 -2.18 19.00
C HIS A 37 -14.88 -1.64 19.32
N LEU A 38 -14.26 -0.93 18.36
CA LEU A 38 -12.92 -0.39 18.54
C LEU A 38 -12.88 0.71 19.61
N SER A 39 -11.93 0.60 20.54
CA SER A 39 -11.58 1.69 21.45
C SER A 39 -10.94 2.86 20.70
N GLY A 40 -10.99 4.06 21.30
CA GLY A 40 -10.38 5.26 20.69
C GLY A 40 -8.88 5.10 20.38
N ALA A 41 -8.14 4.34 21.19
CA ALA A 41 -6.74 4.03 20.93
C ALA A 41 -6.54 3.11 19.71
N GLN A 42 -7.43 2.13 19.52
CA GLN A 42 -7.40 1.26 18.34
C GLN A 42 -7.76 2.04 17.07
N VAL A 43 -8.76 2.92 17.13
CA VAL A 43 -9.11 3.80 16.00
C VAL A 43 -7.94 4.71 15.62
N TYR A 44 -7.25 5.29 16.61
CA TYR A 44 -6.06 6.09 16.37
C TYR A 44 -4.92 5.27 15.75
N GLY A 45 -4.67 4.06 16.27
CA GLY A 45 -3.68 3.14 15.70
C GLY A 45 -4.00 2.77 14.24
N LEU A 46 -5.29 2.58 13.93
CA LEU A 46 -5.76 2.31 12.57
C LEU A 46 -5.50 3.52 11.65
N ALA A 47 -5.78 4.73 12.12
CA ALA A 47 -5.50 5.96 11.36
C ALA A 47 -4.00 6.10 11.07
N CYS A 48 -3.13 5.80 12.04
CA CYS A 48 -1.68 5.75 11.83
C CYS A 48 -1.28 4.68 10.82
N ALA A 49 -1.89 3.49 10.87
CA ALA A 49 -1.62 2.41 9.91
C ALA A 49 -2.02 2.81 8.48
N VAL A 50 -3.22 3.38 8.31
CA VAL A 50 -3.69 3.90 7.01
C VAL A 50 -2.73 4.98 6.49
N TYR A 51 -2.29 5.90 7.34
CA TYR A 51 -1.32 6.93 6.96
C TYR A 51 0.00 6.33 6.45
N ALA A 52 0.57 5.39 7.20
CA ALA A 52 1.84 4.74 6.83
C ALA A 52 1.73 3.94 5.53
N ILE A 53 0.61 3.24 5.32
CA ILE A 53 0.35 2.54 4.06
C ILE A 53 0.20 3.54 2.90
N GLY A 54 -0.53 4.63 3.11
CA GLY A 54 -0.69 5.68 2.10
C GLY A 54 0.64 6.32 1.68
N THR A 55 1.54 6.60 2.64
CA THR A 55 2.89 7.08 2.32
C THR A 55 3.69 6.04 1.54
N SER A 56 3.62 4.77 1.95
CA SER A 56 4.31 3.67 1.28
C SER A 56 3.83 3.47 -0.17
N VAL A 57 2.52 3.51 -0.41
CA VAL A 57 1.93 3.43 -1.76
C VAL A 57 2.43 4.57 -2.65
N ARG A 58 2.42 5.80 -2.13
CA ARG A 58 2.90 6.96 -2.89
C ARG A 58 4.38 6.82 -3.26
N ASP A 59 5.22 6.41 -2.33
CA ASP A 59 6.66 6.32 -2.54
C ASP A 59 6.99 5.19 -3.55
N GLN A 60 6.29 4.05 -3.47
CA GLN A 60 6.43 2.96 -4.45
C GLN A 60 5.90 3.35 -5.84
N GLY A 61 4.78 4.09 -5.89
CA GLY A 61 4.23 4.60 -7.14
C GLY A 61 5.20 5.56 -7.84
N ALA A 62 5.82 6.49 -7.08
CA ALA A 62 6.85 7.37 -7.59
C ALA A 62 8.07 6.59 -8.12
N ALA A 63 8.53 5.58 -7.38
CA ALA A 63 9.64 4.73 -7.83
C ALA A 63 9.32 3.96 -9.13
N LEU A 64 8.08 3.49 -9.30
CA LEU A 64 7.63 2.86 -10.55
C LEU A 64 7.62 3.84 -11.73
N CYS A 65 7.16 5.07 -11.52
CA CYS A 65 7.24 6.13 -12.54
C CYS A 65 8.70 6.35 -12.96
N ASP A 66 9.61 6.51 -12.01
CA ASP A 66 11.05 6.70 -12.29
C ASP A 66 11.64 5.52 -13.09
N ILE A 67 11.29 4.28 -12.72
CA ILE A 67 11.74 3.07 -13.44
C ILE A 67 11.19 3.06 -14.87
N ALA A 68 9.91 3.39 -15.05
CA ALA A 68 9.26 3.43 -16.36
C ALA A 68 9.89 4.50 -17.28
N GLU A 69 10.14 5.71 -16.75
CA GLU A 69 10.81 6.79 -17.49
C GLU A 69 12.23 6.41 -17.90
N LYS A 70 13.00 5.81 -16.99
CA LYS A 70 14.37 5.31 -17.30
C LYS A 70 14.36 4.19 -18.33
N GLY A 71 13.35 3.31 -18.29
CA GLY A 71 13.18 2.23 -19.27
C GLY A 71 12.70 2.69 -20.65
N ALA A 72 11.96 3.80 -20.72
CA ALA A 72 11.49 4.39 -21.99
C ALA A 72 12.57 5.23 -22.71
N ALA A 73 13.61 5.63 -22.00
CA ALA A 73 14.75 6.39 -22.53
C ALA A 73 15.90 5.49 -23.07
N GLN A 74 15.73 4.16 -23.04
CA GLN A 74 16.68 3.15 -23.55
C GLN A 74 16.20 2.57 -24.87
#